data_AF-T0J1D1-F1
#
_entry.id   AF-T0J1D1-F1
#
_cell.length_a   1.000
_cell.length_b   1.000
_cell.length_c   1.000
_cell.angle_alpha   90.00
_cell.angle_beta   90.00
_cell.angle_gamma   90.00
#
_symmetry.space_group_name_H-M   'P 1'
#
loop_
_entity.id
_entity.type
_entity.pdbx_description
1 polymer ?
#
loop_
_entity_poly.entity_id
_entity_poly.type
_entity_poly.pdbx_seq_one_letter_code
_entity_poly.pdbx_strand_id
1 'polypeptide(L)'
;MIYRANKPEEAIKSQINKEKHGIDFVDAQNLWRDENALIIPANIVDEEIRYALISKFQNKCYIAIFTLRSDIYRIISVRRCRKNEEKNYEKDNGPRV
;
A
#
# COMPACT_ATOMS: atom_id res chain seq x y z
N MET A 1 -14.84 0.79 -8.53
CA MET A 1 -14.29 0.92 -7.17
C MET A 1 -14.16 2.41 -6.87
N ILE A 2 -14.96 2.96 -5.96
CA ILE A 2 -15.02 4.40 -5.72
C ILE A 2 -14.00 4.74 -4.62
N TYR A 3 -12.81 5.18 -5.04
CA TYR A 3 -11.83 5.78 -4.13
C TYR A 3 -12.37 7.16 -3.73
N ARG A 4 -12.95 7.29 -2.54
CA ARG A 4 -13.43 8.59 -2.06
C ARG A 4 -12.20 9.43 -1.71
N ALA A 5 -12.04 10.51 -2.45
CA ALA A 5 -10.93 11.45 -2.35
C ALA A 5 -10.61 11.81 -0.89
N ASN A 6 -9.32 11.71 -0.58
CA ASN A 6 -8.68 12.14 0.65
C ASN A 6 -9.23 13.50 1.13
N LYS A 7 -9.57 13.59 2.43
CA LYS A 7 -9.88 14.88 3.08
C LYS A 7 -8.72 15.87 2.83
N PRO A 8 -8.98 17.19 2.79
CA PRO A 8 -7.92 18.20 2.57
C PRO A 8 -6.77 18.11 3.60
N GLU A 9 -7.04 17.61 4.80
CA GLU A 9 -6.04 17.35 5.85
C GLU A 9 -5.03 16.24 5.49
N GLU A 10 -5.38 15.34 4.57
CA GLU A 10 -4.51 14.26 4.13
C GLU A 10 -3.54 14.67 3.02
N ALA A 11 -3.79 15.80 2.34
CA ALA A 11 -2.86 16.33 1.34
C ALA A 11 -1.50 16.69 1.96
N ILE A 12 -1.51 17.25 3.18
CA ILE A 12 -0.28 17.59 3.93
C ILE A 12 0.47 16.31 4.31
N LYS A 13 -0.26 15.26 4.76
CA LYS A 13 0.35 13.96 5.06
C LYS A 13 0.90 13.30 3.81
N SER A 14 0.21 13.43 2.68
CA SER A 14 0.62 12.90 1.38
C SER A 14 1.95 13.49 0.95
N GLN A 15 2.07 14.82 1.02
CA GLN A 15 3.30 15.54 0.70
C GLN A 15 4.47 15.08 1.59
N ILE A 16 4.25 15.00 2.91
CA ILE A 16 5.24 14.52 3.87
C ILE A 16 5.64 13.06 3.59
N ASN A 17 4.67 12.22 3.19
CA ASN A 17 4.93 10.82 2.87
C ASN A 17 5.71 10.67 1.56
N LYS A 18 5.43 11.55 0.57
CA LYS A 18 6.19 11.64 -0.67
C LYS A 18 7.64 12.06 -0.40
N GLU A 19 7.84 13.08 0.44
CA GLU A 19 9.19 13.53 0.78
C GLU A 19 9.97 12.47 1.59
N LYS A 20 9.31 11.75 2.50
CA LYS A 20 9.97 10.73 3.34
C LYS A 20 10.18 9.39 2.64
N HIS A 21 9.27 8.98 1.75
CA HIS A 21 9.23 7.63 1.19
C HIS A 21 9.24 7.57 -0.35
N GLY A 22 9.12 8.72 -1.01
CA GLY A 22 9.14 8.82 -2.47
C GLY A 22 7.83 8.40 -3.14
N ILE A 23 6.73 8.26 -2.38
CA ILE A 23 5.41 7.92 -2.92
C ILE A 23 4.31 8.70 -2.17
N ASP A 24 3.42 9.35 -2.93
CA ASP A 24 2.22 10.01 -2.44
C ASP A 24 1.08 9.00 -2.22
N PHE A 25 0.05 9.38 -1.46
CA PHE A 25 -1.16 8.54 -1.37
C PHE A 25 -1.89 8.40 -2.70
N VAL A 26 -1.77 9.38 -3.60
CA VAL A 26 -2.32 9.32 -4.96
C VAL A 26 -1.55 8.31 -5.79
N ASP A 27 -0.20 8.36 -5.79
CA ASP A 27 0.61 7.36 -6.48
C ASP A 27 0.43 5.96 -5.89
N ALA A 28 0.25 5.87 -4.57
CA ALA A 28 -0.03 4.61 -3.91
C ALA A 28 -1.34 3.95 -4.40
N GLN A 29 -2.33 4.72 -4.88
CA GLN A 29 -3.52 4.13 -5.51
C GLN A 29 -3.18 3.32 -6.76
N ASN A 30 -2.10 3.67 -7.48
CA ASN A 30 -1.63 2.87 -8.61
C ASN A 30 -1.10 1.50 -8.19
N LEU A 31 -0.74 1.30 -6.92
CA LEU A 31 -0.36 -0.03 -6.41
C LEU A 31 -1.53 -1.02 -6.51
N TRP A 32 -2.79 -0.57 -6.43
CA TRP A 32 -3.96 -1.44 -6.62
C TRP A 32 -4.22 -1.76 -8.10
N ARG A 33 -3.62 -1.00 -9.02
CA ARG A 33 -3.74 -1.23 -10.47
C ARG A 33 -2.72 -2.25 -10.97
N ASP A 34 -1.71 -2.56 -10.16
CA ASP A 34 -0.73 -3.60 -10.46
C ASP A 34 -1.37 -4.98 -10.24
N GLU A 35 -1.43 -5.79 -11.29
CA GLU A 35 -2.03 -7.14 -11.23
C GLU A 35 -1.22 -8.09 -10.34
N ASN A 36 0.05 -7.79 -10.10
CA ASN A 36 0.92 -8.52 -9.20
C ASN A 36 0.79 -8.06 -7.74
N ALA A 37 -0.07 -7.08 -7.45
CA ALA A 37 -0.21 -6.57 -6.10
C ALA A 37 -0.78 -7.64 -5.17
N LEU A 38 -0.09 -7.88 -4.05
CA LEU A 38 -0.52 -8.83 -3.03
C LEU A 38 -1.20 -8.10 -1.90
N ILE A 39 -2.46 -8.46 -1.62
CA ILE A 39 -3.20 -7.98 -0.45
C ILE A 39 -3.10 -9.04 0.63
N ILE A 40 -2.43 -8.70 1.73
CA ILE A 40 -2.23 -9.58 2.87
C ILE A 40 -2.94 -8.97 4.10
N PRO A 41 -3.78 -9.72 4.83
CA PRO A 41 -4.30 -9.25 6.11
C PRO A 41 -3.14 -9.09 7.09
N ALA A 42 -2.87 -7.85 7.50
CA ALA A 42 -1.71 -7.52 8.33
C ALA A 42 -2.00 -7.68 9.82
N ASN A 43 -3.12 -7.12 10.29
CA ASN A 43 -3.56 -7.20 11.67
C ASN A 43 -5.03 -6.79 11.81
N ILE A 44 -5.72 -7.36 12.79
CA ILE A 44 -7.06 -6.95 13.19
C ILE A 44 -6.89 -6.15 14.48
N VAL A 45 -7.27 -4.87 14.47
CA VAL A 45 -7.15 -3.99 15.64
C VAL A 45 -8.50 -3.34 15.86
N ASP A 46 -9.09 -3.50 17.05
CA ASP A 46 -10.37 -2.86 17.41
C ASP A 46 -11.51 -3.20 16.44
N GLU A 47 -11.67 -4.50 16.10
CA GLU A 47 -12.64 -5.01 15.11
C GLU A 47 -12.42 -4.53 13.65
N GLU A 48 -11.43 -3.67 13.40
CA GLU A 48 -11.06 -3.22 12.05
C GLU A 48 -9.93 -4.09 11.46
N ILE A 49 -10.19 -4.71 10.31
CA ILE A 49 -9.19 -5.50 9.58
C ILE A 49 -8.28 -4.54 8.80
N ARG A 50 -6.98 -4.56 9.13
CA ARG A 50 -5.96 -3.85 8.36
C ARG A 50 -5.35 -4.78 7.35
N TYR A 51 -5.32 -4.32 6.11
CA TYR A 51 -4.71 -4.98 4.98
C TYR A 51 -3.39 -4.28 4.63
N ALA A 52 -2.40 -5.07 4.27
CA ALA A 52 -1.17 -4.64 3.66
C ALA A 52 -1.20 -5.00 2.18
N LEU A 53 -1.22 -3.99 1.31
CA LEU A 53 -1.02 -4.12 -0.12
C LEU A 53 0.47 -4.01 -0.42
N ILE A 54 1.08 -5.09 -0.90
CA ILE A 54 2.47 -5.14 -1.33
C ILE A 54 2.48 -5.10 -2.86
N SER A 55 3.12 -4.10 -3.44
CA SER A 55 3.27 -3.99 -4.89
C SER A 55 4.58 -3.29 -5.25
N LYS A 56 5.04 -3.53 -6.48
CA LYS A 56 6.20 -2.84 -7.06
C LYS A 56 5.71 -1.63 -7.85
N PHE A 57 6.22 -0.46 -7.50
CA PHE A 57 5.98 0.78 -8.25
C PHE A 57 7.31 1.41 -8.63
N GLN A 58 7.49 1.75 -9.91
CA GLN A 58 8.73 2.31 -10.45
C GLN A 58 9.99 1.52 -10.01
N ASN A 59 9.93 0.19 -10.13
CA ASN A 59 11.05 -0.72 -9.81
C ASN A 59 11.44 -0.74 -8.31
N LYS A 60 10.57 -0.27 -7.41
CA LYS A 60 10.75 -0.31 -5.97
C LYS A 60 9.54 -0.97 -5.30
N CYS A 61 9.78 -1.81 -4.31
CA CYS A 61 8.68 -2.39 -3.53
C CYS A 61 8.12 -1.39 -2.51
N TYR A 62 6.79 -1.28 -2.48
CA TYR A 62 6.03 -0.49 -1.53
C TYR A 62 4.96 -1.33 -0.84
N ILE A 63 4.64 -0.94 0.39
CA ILE A 63 3.58 -1.52 1.20
C ILE A 63 2.61 -0.41 1.57
N ALA A 64 1.37 -0.50 1.10
CA ALA A 64 0.29 0.36 1.54
C ALA A 64 -0.57 -0.37 2.58
N ILE A 65 -0.61 0.17 3.79
CA ILE A 65 -1.51 -0.27 4.85
C ILE A 65 -2.83 0.47 4.69
N PHE A 66 -3.91 -0.29 4.53
CA PHE A 66 -5.26 0.24 4.40
C PHE A 66 -6.24 -0.53 5.26
N THR A 67 -7.39 0.08 5.54
CA THR A 67 -8.53 -0.58 6.20
C THR A 67 -9.74 -0.49 5.31
N LEU A 68 -10.64 -1.47 5.45
CA LEU A 68 -11.93 -1.49 4.76
C LEU A 68 -13.02 -1.23 5.78
N ARG A 69 -13.69 -0.06 5.67
CA ARG A 69 -14.82 0.29 6.54
C ARG A 69 -16.00 0.76 5.70
N SER A 70 -17.14 0.09 5.85
CA SER A 70 -18.38 0.39 5.11
C SER A 70 -18.15 0.42 3.58
N ASP A 71 -17.44 -0.57 3.05
CA ASP A 71 -17.07 -0.70 1.62
C ASP A 71 -16.10 0.38 1.10
N ILE A 72 -15.54 1.20 1.98
CA ILE A 72 -14.60 2.27 1.62
C ILE A 72 -13.18 1.83 2.00
N TYR A 73 -12.31 1.80 1.01
CA TYR A 73 -10.87 1.63 1.19
C TYR A 73 -10.27 2.92 1.73
N ARG A 74 -9.67 2.89 2.93
CA ARG A 74 -8.93 4.00 3.51
C ARG A 74 -7.48 3.64 3.69
N ILE A 75 -6.59 4.36 3.01
CA ILE A 75 -5.15 4.18 3.16
C ILE A 75 -4.73 4.85 4.46
N ILE A 76 -4.17 4.08 5.38
CA ILE A 76 -3.71 4.57 6.69
C ILE A 76 -2.27 5.05 6.58
N SER A 77 -1.43 4.30 5.86
CA SER A 77 -0.01 4.60 5.72
C SER A 77 0.58 3.88 4.52
N VAL A 78 1.57 4.49 3.87
CA VAL A 78 2.33 3.84 2.79
C VAL A 78 3.80 3.94 3.12
N ARG A 79 4.49 2.80 3.11
CA ARG A 79 5.92 2.71 3.43
C ARG A 79 6.64 1.92 2.36
N ARG A 80 7.96 2.12 2.29
CA ARG A 80 8.83 1.29 1.44
C ARG A 80 8.97 -0.11 2.06
N CYS A 81 8.94 -1.16 1.24
CA CYS A 81 9.28 -2.51 1.68
C CYS A 81 10.70 -2.52 2.28
N ARG A 82 10.89 -3.30 3.33
CA ARG A 82 12.25 -3.63 3.78
C ARG A 82 12.85 -4.65 2.81
N LYS A 83 14.19 -4.67 2.67
CA LYS A 83 14.92 -5.64 1.82
C LYS A 83 14.52 -7.10 2.07
N ASN A 84 14.10 -7.41 3.31
CA ASN A 84 13.67 -8.75 3.69
C ASN A 84 12.28 -9.12 3.11
N GLU A 85 11.35 -8.17 3.02
CA GLU A 85 10.02 -8.36 2.42
C GLU A 85 10.11 -8.39 0.89
N GLU A 86 10.96 -7.54 0.29
CA GLU A 86 11.23 -7.55 -1.15
C GLU A 86 11.78 -8.90 -1.61
N LYS A 87 12.73 -9.47 -0.87
CA LYS A 87 13.23 -10.83 -1.12
C LYS A 87 12.13 -11.89 -1.04
N ASN A 88 11.20 -11.78 -0.10
CA ASN A 88 10.14 -12.77 0.08
C ASN A 88 9.10 -12.68 -1.06
N TYR A 89 8.73 -11.46 -1.44
CA TYR A 89 7.86 -11.20 -2.59
C TYR A 89 8.48 -11.68 -3.90
N GLU A 90 9.78 -11.41 -4.11
CA GLU A 90 10.50 -11.82 -5.32
C GLU A 90 10.79 -13.34 -5.34
N LYS A 91 10.78 -14.01 -4.19
CA LYS A 91 10.85 -15.48 -4.12
C LYS A 91 9.54 -16.15 -4.48
N ASP A 92 8.42 -15.54 -4.09
CA ASP A 92 7.07 -16.07 -4.36
C ASP A 92 6.64 -15.81 -5.82
N ASN A 93 7.00 -14.63 -6.36
CA ASN A 93 6.78 -14.23 -7.77
C ASN A 93 8.00 -14.42 -8.69
N GLY A 94 9.06 -15.09 -8.21
CA GLY A 94 10.21 -15.42 -9.04
C GLY A 94 9.84 -16.47 -10.09
N PRO A 95 10.54 -16.53 -11.25
CA PRO A 95 10.31 -17.58 -12.23
C PRO A 95 10.48 -18.92 -11.51
N ARG A 96 9.40 -19.72 -11.47
CA ARG A 96 9.51 -21.14 -11.13
C ARG A 96 10.47 -21.74 -12.16
N VAL A 97 11.71 -21.95 -11.73
CA VAL A 97 12.72 -22.71 -12.49
C VAL A 97 12.23 -24.14 -12.69
#